data_AF-A0AAU6WKQ8-F1
#
_entry.id   AF-A0AAU6WKQ8-F1
#
_cell.length_a   1.000
_cell.length_b   1.000
_cell.length_c   1.000
_cell.angle_alpha   90.00
_cell.angle_beta   90.00
_cell.angle_gamma   90.00
#
_symmetry.space_group_name_H-M   'P 1'
#
loop_
_entity.id
_entity.type
_entity.pdbx_description
1 polymer ?
#
loop_
_entity_poly.entity_id
_entity_poly.type
_entity_poly.pdbx_seq_one_letter_code
_entity_poly.pdbx_strand_id
1 'polypeptide(L)'
;MTISHENNPHRIKAVFFDIDGTLISFKTGKIPESTQNALKKLREKGIKVIVATGRSVNSLHHISHLEFDGFITFNGAYCITTDKKLISRYAIDPADIESLVRYSEGSPLSYSLMYENKVEINDATPEVVGMYAHVNLPVPPVHDQENIDLQNVLQANIFYVRKPKKNLCRPSCPTAFLHAGLLFLRM
;
A
#
# COMPACT_ATOMS: atom_id res chain seq x y z
N MET A 1 -29.23 32.41 20.95
CA MET A 1 -29.83 31.18 20.38
C MET A 1 -28.72 30.33 19.81
N THR A 2 -28.21 29.37 20.59
CA THR A 2 -27.26 28.36 20.14
C THR A 2 -28.07 27.31 19.37
N ILE A 3 -27.93 27.26 18.05
CA ILE A 3 -28.51 26.18 17.26
C ILE A 3 -27.76 24.90 17.65
N SER A 4 -28.40 24.01 18.39
CA SER A 4 -27.87 22.69 18.72
C SER A 4 -27.70 21.89 17.43
N HIS A 5 -26.45 21.65 17.06
CA HIS A 5 -26.04 20.91 15.86
C HIS A 5 -26.28 19.38 15.94
N GLU A 6 -27.09 18.91 16.88
CA GLU A 6 -27.08 17.50 17.26
C GLU A 6 -27.85 16.57 16.30
N ASN A 7 -28.76 17.08 15.46
CA ASN A 7 -29.66 16.23 14.67
C ASN A 7 -29.56 16.39 13.13
N ASN A 8 -28.38 16.64 12.56
CA ASN A 8 -28.22 16.58 11.10
C ASN A 8 -27.83 15.15 10.63
N PRO A 9 -28.72 14.40 9.93
CA PRO A 9 -28.46 13.04 9.45
C PRO A 9 -27.34 12.96 8.39
N HIS A 10 -26.89 14.10 7.84
CA HIS A 10 -25.81 14.19 6.85
C HIS A 10 -24.48 14.66 7.43
N ARG A 11 -24.30 14.64 8.76
CA ARG A 11 -23.03 15.03 9.38
C ARG A 11 -21.93 14.00 9.06
N ILE A 12 -20.92 14.43 8.31
CA ILE A 12 -19.70 13.65 8.04
C ILE A 12 -19.07 13.24 9.38
N LYS A 13 -18.77 11.93 9.52
CA LYS A 13 -18.16 11.33 10.72
C LYS A 13 -16.70 10.94 10.52
N ALA A 14 -16.32 10.63 9.28
CA ALA A 14 -14.96 10.27 8.92
C ALA A 14 -14.63 10.76 7.51
N VAL A 15 -13.35 11.02 7.27
CA VAL A 15 -12.78 11.33 5.95
C VAL A 15 -11.53 10.49 5.74
N PHE A 16 -11.41 9.93 4.53
CA PHE A 16 -10.30 9.07 4.13
C PHE A 16 -9.42 9.82 3.13
N PHE A 17 -8.11 9.80 3.34
CA PHE A 17 -7.14 10.48 2.49
C PHE A 17 -6.12 9.50 1.93
N ASP A 18 -5.94 9.53 0.61
CA ASP A 18 -4.74 8.97 0.01
C ASP A 18 -3.50 9.85 0.33
N ILE A 19 -2.31 9.29 0.15
CA ILE A 19 -1.04 9.98 0.41
C ILE A 19 -0.55 10.66 -0.87
N ASP A 20 -0.21 9.87 -1.87
CA ASP A 20 0.54 10.31 -3.04
C ASP A 20 -0.36 11.09 -4.00
N GLY A 21 -0.05 12.36 -4.25
CA GLY A 21 -0.87 13.22 -5.09
C GLY A 21 -2.13 13.77 -4.40
N THR A 22 -2.39 13.37 -3.15
CA THR A 22 -3.51 13.86 -2.34
C THR A 22 -3.00 14.67 -1.13
N LEU A 23 -2.37 14.02 -0.15
CA LEU A 23 -1.73 14.72 0.98
C LEU A 23 -0.39 15.31 0.55
N ILE A 24 0.41 14.54 -0.19
CA ILE A 24 1.72 14.95 -0.69
C ILE A 24 1.56 15.47 -2.10
N SER A 25 1.94 16.73 -2.30
CA SER A 25 1.99 17.30 -3.63
C SER A 25 3.17 16.71 -4.41
N PHE A 26 2.90 16.16 -5.60
CA PHE A 26 3.96 15.71 -6.52
C PHE A 26 4.89 16.85 -6.97
N LYS A 27 4.44 18.12 -6.91
CA LYS A 27 5.27 19.26 -7.29
C LYS A 27 6.31 19.60 -6.23
N THR A 28 5.95 19.48 -4.96
CA THR A 28 6.79 19.93 -3.84
C THR A 28 7.39 18.78 -3.04
N GLY A 29 6.88 17.56 -3.21
CA GLY A 29 7.22 16.40 -2.38
C GLY A 29 6.81 16.58 -0.91
N LYS A 30 5.95 17.56 -0.61
CA LYS A 30 5.60 17.98 0.76
C LYS A 30 4.09 18.08 0.93
N ILE A 31 3.66 18.00 2.19
CA ILE A 31 2.28 18.26 2.59
C ILE A 31 2.11 19.77 2.79
N PRO A 32 1.25 20.46 2.02
CA PRO A 32 1.01 21.88 2.19
C PRO A 32 0.52 22.22 3.60
N GLU A 33 0.92 23.37 4.13
CA GLU A 33 0.47 23.83 5.45
C GLU A 33 -1.06 23.98 5.53
N SER A 34 -1.69 24.41 4.42
CA SER A 34 -3.15 24.46 4.31
C SER A 34 -3.80 23.10 4.52
N THR A 35 -3.21 22.01 4.00
CA THR A 35 -3.68 20.64 4.20
C THR A 35 -3.54 20.24 5.66
N GLN A 36 -2.40 20.52 6.30
CA GLN A 36 -2.18 20.20 7.72
C GLN A 36 -3.22 20.92 8.61
N ASN A 37 -3.45 22.21 8.34
CA ASN A 37 -4.47 23.00 9.03
C ASN A 37 -5.89 22.48 8.80
N ALA A 38 -6.20 21.99 7.60
CA ALA A 38 -7.50 21.39 7.29
C ALA A 38 -7.72 20.08 8.06
N LEU A 39 -6.70 19.20 8.11
CA LEU A 39 -6.75 17.95 8.86
C LEU A 39 -6.99 18.20 10.36
N LYS A 40 -6.28 19.19 10.93
CA LYS A 40 -6.48 19.60 12.33
C LYS A 40 -7.92 20.06 12.59
N LYS A 41 -8.46 20.93 11.73
CA LYS A 41 -9.84 21.43 11.84
C LYS A 41 -10.90 20.34 11.71
N LEU A 42 -10.65 19.29 10.92
CA LEU A 42 -11.55 18.13 10.84
C LEU A 42 -11.58 17.39 12.19
N ARG A 43 -10.41 17.10 12.76
CA ARG A 43 -10.28 16.44 14.06
C ARG A 43 -10.92 17.25 15.19
N GLU A 44 -10.70 18.56 15.23
CA GLU A 44 -11.32 19.47 16.20
C GLU A 44 -12.87 19.45 16.15
N LYS A 45 -13.45 19.14 14.98
CA LYS A 45 -14.91 18.97 14.80
C LYS A 45 -15.41 17.57 15.19
N GLY A 46 -14.54 16.71 15.71
CA GLY A 46 -14.82 15.31 16.02
C GLY A 46 -14.96 14.42 14.80
N ILE A 47 -14.46 14.85 13.63
CA ILE A 47 -14.45 14.05 12.40
C ILE A 47 -13.17 13.21 12.38
N LYS A 48 -13.32 11.90 12.19
CA LYS A 48 -12.20 10.97 12.09
C LYS A 48 -11.43 11.18 10.79
N VAL A 49 -10.11 11.24 10.87
CA VAL A 49 -9.22 11.42 9.71
C VAL A 49 -8.40 10.15 9.53
N ILE A 50 -8.63 9.43 8.44
CA ILE A 50 -8.04 8.11 8.19
C ILE A 50 -7.19 8.17 6.93
N VAL A 51 -6.03 7.52 6.94
CA VAL A 51 -5.20 7.33 5.75
C VAL A 51 -5.66 6.09 5.00
N ALA A 52 -5.77 6.15 3.68
CA ALA A 52 -6.06 5.02 2.80
C ALA A 52 -5.10 5.00 1.61
N THR A 53 -4.12 4.10 1.62
CA THR A 53 -2.98 4.14 0.70
C THR A 53 -2.54 2.74 0.24
N GLY A 54 -1.91 2.69 -0.93
CA GLY A 54 -1.20 1.51 -1.42
C GLY A 54 0.17 1.28 -0.79
N ARG A 55 0.67 2.26 -0.05
CA ARG A 55 1.91 2.17 0.71
C ARG A 55 1.83 1.12 1.81
N SER A 56 2.97 0.49 2.12
CA SER A 56 3.12 -0.39 3.28
C SER A 56 3.16 0.46 4.55
N VAL A 57 2.76 -0.14 5.69
CA VAL A 57 2.86 0.51 7.02
C VAL A 57 4.30 0.99 7.33
N ASN A 58 5.31 0.27 6.80
CA ASN A 58 6.73 0.60 6.95
C ASN A 58 7.16 1.86 6.19
N SER A 59 6.34 2.34 5.25
CA SER A 59 6.67 3.46 4.37
C SER A 59 5.95 4.76 4.73
N LEU A 60 5.35 4.86 5.93
CA LEU A 60 4.55 6.01 6.37
C LEU A 60 5.31 7.06 7.20
N HIS A 61 6.62 6.91 7.39
CA HIS A 61 7.44 7.80 8.23
C HIS A 61 7.33 9.30 7.85
N HIS A 62 7.14 9.61 6.57
CA HIS A 62 7.09 10.98 6.07
C HIS A 62 5.79 11.71 6.46
N ILE A 63 4.74 10.99 6.87
CA ILE A 63 3.49 11.58 7.39
C ILE A 63 3.34 11.41 8.92
N SER A 64 4.34 10.85 9.60
CA SER A 64 4.24 10.55 11.04
C SER A 64 4.13 11.78 11.95
N HIS A 65 4.44 12.97 11.41
CA HIS A 65 4.30 14.25 12.12
C HIS A 65 2.85 14.76 12.12
N LEU A 66 1.95 14.13 11.36
CA LEU A 66 0.53 14.45 11.34
C LEU A 66 -0.27 13.45 12.16
N GLU A 67 -1.37 13.92 12.72
CA GLU A 67 -2.24 13.07 13.52
C GLU A 67 -3.37 12.48 12.67
N PHE A 68 -3.48 11.15 12.69
CA PHE A 68 -4.58 10.40 12.08
C PHE A 68 -5.31 9.58 13.15
N ASP A 69 -6.48 9.05 12.80
CA ASP A 69 -7.29 8.15 13.63
C ASP A 69 -7.16 6.67 13.21
N GLY A 70 -6.56 6.41 12.05
CA GLY A 70 -6.28 5.06 11.55
C GLY A 70 -5.63 5.06 10.18
N PHE A 71 -5.20 3.88 9.76
CA PHE A 71 -4.46 3.64 8.53
C PHE A 71 -5.00 2.38 7.84
N ILE A 72 -5.35 2.54 6.57
CA ILE A 72 -5.66 1.47 5.61
C ILE A 72 -4.47 1.43 4.66
N THR A 73 -3.69 0.36 4.74
CA THR A 73 -2.39 0.21 4.04
C THR A 73 -2.41 -1.02 3.15
N PHE A 74 -1.38 -1.19 2.30
CA PHE A 74 -1.31 -2.28 1.32
C PHE A 74 -2.60 -2.38 0.49
N ASN A 75 -3.15 -1.23 0.10
CA ASN A 75 -4.40 -1.13 -0.65
C ASN A 75 -5.62 -1.78 0.03
N GLY A 76 -5.64 -1.81 1.37
CA GLY A 76 -6.75 -2.37 2.15
C GLY A 76 -6.44 -3.71 2.81
N ALA A 77 -5.32 -4.35 2.46
CA ALA A 77 -4.93 -5.63 3.03
C ALA A 77 -4.53 -5.54 4.52
N TYR A 78 -4.20 -4.36 5.04
CA TYR A 78 -3.81 -4.18 6.44
C TYR A 78 -4.36 -2.87 7.00
N CYS A 79 -5.31 -2.99 7.94
CA CYS A 79 -6.02 -1.88 8.55
C CYS A 79 -5.74 -1.82 10.05
N ILE A 80 -5.21 -0.69 10.51
CA ILE A 80 -4.84 -0.46 11.91
C ILE A 80 -5.37 0.89 12.41
N THR A 81 -5.60 0.98 13.71
CA THR A 81 -5.86 2.26 14.38
C THR A 81 -4.55 2.97 14.73
N THR A 82 -4.64 4.23 15.17
CA THR A 82 -3.47 5.03 15.60
C THR A 82 -2.72 4.44 16.79
N ASP A 83 -3.42 3.76 17.70
CA ASP A 83 -2.83 2.99 18.81
C ASP A 83 -2.32 1.60 18.38
N LYS A 84 -2.17 1.37 17.06
CA LYS A 84 -1.66 0.13 16.45
C LYS A 84 -2.53 -1.11 16.70
N LYS A 85 -3.81 -0.93 17.04
CA LYS A 85 -4.75 -2.05 17.14
C LYS A 85 -5.10 -2.52 15.73
N LEU A 86 -4.89 -3.80 15.47
CA LEU A 86 -5.28 -4.44 14.22
C LEU A 86 -6.81 -4.52 14.11
N ILE A 87 -7.36 -4.00 13.01
CA ILE A 87 -8.78 -4.07 12.68
C ILE A 87 -9.03 -5.20 11.67
N SER A 88 -8.23 -5.26 10.62
CA SER A 88 -8.31 -6.34 9.63
C SER A 88 -6.97 -6.57 8.96
N ARG A 89 -6.72 -7.83 8.60
CA ARG A 89 -5.53 -8.27 7.86
C ARG A 89 -5.92 -9.34 6.86
N TYR A 90 -5.45 -9.19 5.63
CA TYR A 90 -5.76 -10.05 4.51
C TYR A 90 -4.46 -10.36 3.76
N ALA A 91 -3.95 -11.57 3.93
CA ALA A 91 -2.81 -12.05 3.16
C ALA A 91 -3.29 -12.65 1.83
N ILE A 92 -2.47 -12.51 0.79
CA ILE A 92 -2.70 -13.18 -0.49
C ILE A 92 -2.72 -14.70 -0.27
N ASP A 93 -3.60 -15.41 -0.98
CA ASP A 93 -3.68 -16.87 -0.91
C ASP A 93 -2.28 -17.47 -1.17
N PRO A 94 -1.76 -18.31 -0.25
CA PRO A 94 -0.44 -18.93 -0.39
C PRO A 94 -0.22 -19.63 -1.74
N ALA A 95 -1.26 -20.25 -2.30
CA ALA A 95 -1.17 -20.94 -3.57
C ALA A 95 -1.14 -19.98 -4.78
N ASP A 96 -1.58 -18.73 -4.64
CA ASP A 96 -1.36 -17.69 -5.65
C ASP A 96 0.09 -17.19 -5.61
N ILE A 97 0.68 -17.02 -4.42
CA ILE A 97 2.10 -16.70 -4.27
C ILE A 97 2.98 -17.83 -4.80
N GLU A 98 2.67 -19.08 -4.46
CA GLU A 98 3.38 -20.24 -4.98
C GLU A 98 3.32 -20.32 -6.52
N SER A 99 2.16 -19.96 -7.10
CA SER A 99 2.01 -19.88 -8.56
C SER A 99 2.87 -18.78 -9.18
N LEU A 100 2.97 -17.62 -8.52
CA LEU A 100 3.87 -16.53 -8.93
C LEU A 100 5.35 -16.96 -8.90
N VAL A 101 5.77 -17.60 -7.81
CA VAL A 101 7.16 -18.11 -7.64
C VAL A 101 7.48 -19.10 -8.77
N ARG A 102 6.65 -20.14 -8.95
CA ARG A 102 6.81 -21.12 -10.04
C ARG A 102 6.84 -20.49 -11.42
N TYR A 103 5.99 -19.48 -11.67
CA TYR A 103 5.98 -18.81 -12.97
C TYR A 103 7.29 -18.03 -13.23
N SER A 104 7.89 -17.46 -12.18
CA SER A 104 9.14 -16.70 -12.30
C SER A 104 10.37 -17.56 -12.64
N GLU A 105 10.36 -18.85 -12.29
CA GLU A 105 11.45 -19.79 -12.63
C GLU A 105 11.55 -20.02 -14.14
N GLY A 106 10.42 -19.95 -14.85
CA GLY A 106 10.33 -20.21 -16.30
C GLY A 106 10.24 -18.95 -17.18
N SER A 107 10.26 -17.75 -16.61
CA SER A 107 10.02 -16.49 -17.33
C SER A 107 10.84 -15.35 -16.72
N PRO A 108 11.39 -14.40 -17.52
CA PRO A 108 12.09 -13.23 -17.01
C PRO A 108 11.08 -12.25 -16.37
N LEU A 109 10.68 -12.55 -15.14
CA LEU A 109 9.70 -11.83 -14.36
C LEU A 109 10.31 -11.54 -12.99
N SER A 110 10.43 -10.24 -12.69
CA SER A 110 10.84 -9.77 -11.37
C SER A 110 9.61 -9.43 -10.54
N TYR A 111 9.62 -9.70 -9.25
CA TYR A 111 8.56 -9.33 -8.32
C TYR A 111 9.12 -8.98 -6.95
N SER A 112 8.32 -8.24 -6.18
CA SER A 112 8.53 -8.07 -4.75
C SER A 112 7.35 -8.61 -3.96
N LEU A 113 7.67 -9.26 -2.84
CA LEU A 113 6.71 -9.69 -1.84
C LEU A 113 6.81 -8.75 -0.65
N MET A 114 5.68 -8.20 -0.24
CA MET A 114 5.60 -7.26 0.86
C MET A 114 4.86 -7.88 2.02
N TYR A 115 5.49 -7.76 3.18
CA TYR A 115 5.03 -8.26 4.45
C TYR A 115 4.82 -7.08 5.41
N GLU A 116 4.29 -7.38 6.58
CA GLU A 116 4.10 -6.38 7.63
C GLU A 116 5.40 -5.72 8.07
N ASN A 117 6.50 -6.48 8.15
CA ASN A 117 7.78 -6.04 8.71
C ASN A 117 8.95 -6.02 7.70
N LYS A 118 8.75 -6.53 6.49
CA LYS A 118 9.80 -6.63 5.47
C LYS A 118 9.27 -6.54 4.05
N VAL A 119 10.18 -6.30 3.11
CA VAL A 119 9.96 -6.43 1.67
C VAL A 119 11.13 -7.25 1.14
N GLU A 120 10.85 -8.17 0.23
CA GLU A 120 11.86 -9.01 -0.43
C GLU A 120 11.57 -9.06 -1.93
N ILE A 121 12.61 -9.28 -2.73
CA ILE A 121 12.54 -9.43 -4.20
C ILE A 121 13.02 -10.81 -4.63
N ASN A 122 12.62 -11.30 -5.80
CA ASN A 122 13.14 -12.57 -6.34
C ASN A 122 14.48 -12.42 -7.05
N ASP A 123 14.74 -11.25 -7.63
CA ASP A 123 16.00 -10.93 -8.28
C ASP A 123 16.31 -9.43 -8.18
N ALA A 124 17.58 -9.07 -8.32
CA ALA A 124 18.06 -7.69 -8.32
C ALA A 124 18.64 -7.35 -9.70
N THR A 125 17.82 -7.46 -10.74
CA THR A 125 18.22 -7.07 -12.11
C THR A 125 18.57 -5.58 -12.17
N PRO A 126 19.42 -5.14 -13.13
CA PRO A 126 19.72 -3.72 -13.31
C PRO A 126 18.48 -2.83 -13.44
N GLU A 127 17.41 -3.35 -14.05
CA GLU A 127 16.12 -2.68 -14.18
C GLU A 127 15.43 -2.49 -12.83
N VAL A 128 15.36 -3.55 -12.01
CA VAL A 128 14.78 -3.48 -10.65
C VAL A 128 15.59 -2.53 -9.77
N VAL A 129 16.93 -2.68 -9.78
CA VAL A 129 17.84 -1.81 -9.03
C VAL A 129 17.68 -0.35 -9.48
N GLY A 130 17.63 -0.11 -10.79
CA GLY A 130 17.42 1.22 -11.37
C GLY A 130 16.07 1.83 -10.98
N MET A 131 15.01 1.02 -10.92
CA MET A 131 13.69 1.47 -10.47
C MET A 131 13.72 1.90 -9.00
N TYR A 132 14.27 1.09 -8.10
CA TYR A 132 14.41 1.44 -6.68
C TYR A 132 15.26 2.70 -6.47
N ALA A 133 16.36 2.84 -7.23
CA ALA A 133 17.19 4.04 -7.21
C ALA A 133 16.42 5.29 -7.70
N HIS A 134 15.61 5.17 -8.75
CA HIS A 134 14.81 6.29 -9.28
C HIS A 134 13.78 6.82 -8.29
N VAL A 135 13.23 5.94 -7.44
CA VAL A 135 12.28 6.32 -6.38
C VAL A 135 12.97 6.60 -5.03
N ASN A 136 14.31 6.66 -5.01
CA ASN A 136 15.12 6.91 -3.82
C ASN A 136 14.79 5.96 -2.65
N LEU A 137 14.56 4.68 -2.96
CA LEU A 137 14.33 3.62 -1.98
C LEU A 137 15.50 2.63 -1.99
N PRO A 138 15.87 2.06 -0.83
CA PRO A 138 16.85 0.98 -0.80
C PRO A 138 16.31 -0.24 -1.54
N VAL A 139 17.18 -0.93 -2.27
CA VAL A 139 16.84 -2.20 -2.91
C VAL A 139 16.59 -3.24 -1.82
N PRO A 140 15.42 -3.90 -1.79
CA PRO A 140 15.14 -4.94 -0.82
C PRO A 140 16.06 -6.15 -0.99
N PRO A 141 16.28 -6.95 0.06
CA PRO A 141 17.04 -8.20 -0.08
C PRO A 141 16.34 -9.19 -1.00
N VAL A 142 17.14 -9.98 -1.72
CA VAL A 142 16.64 -11.13 -2.49
C VAL A 142 16.25 -12.22 -1.49
N HIS A 143 15.04 -12.78 -1.61
CA HIS A 143 14.61 -13.89 -0.74
C HIS A 143 15.29 -15.20 -1.14
N ASP A 144 15.38 -16.09 -0.16
CA ASP A 144 15.65 -17.50 -0.40
C ASP A 144 14.40 -18.16 -0.98
N GLN A 145 14.51 -18.72 -2.19
CA GLN A 145 13.39 -19.35 -2.90
C GLN A 145 12.82 -20.56 -2.14
N GLU A 146 13.64 -21.25 -1.36
CA GLU A 146 13.21 -22.41 -0.58
C GLU A 146 12.52 -21.99 0.74
N ASN A 147 12.59 -20.71 1.12
CA ASN A 147 12.16 -20.21 2.42
C ASN A 147 11.31 -18.93 2.32
N ILE A 148 10.31 -18.95 1.43
CA ILE A 148 9.33 -17.87 1.29
C ILE A 148 8.19 -18.08 2.29
N ASP A 149 7.85 -17.04 3.06
CA ASP A 149 6.70 -17.06 3.97
C ASP A 149 5.39 -16.81 3.20
N LEU A 150 4.89 -17.86 2.54
CA LEU A 150 3.71 -17.78 1.68
C LEU A 150 2.44 -17.31 2.40
N GLN A 151 2.35 -17.46 3.73
CA GLN A 151 1.13 -17.17 4.50
C GLN A 151 0.98 -15.70 4.90
N ASN A 152 2.05 -14.92 4.81
CA ASN A 152 2.09 -13.57 5.35
C ASN A 152 2.33 -12.48 4.31
N VAL A 153 2.26 -12.82 3.02
CA VAL A 153 2.36 -11.84 1.94
C VAL A 153 1.09 -10.99 1.91
N LEU A 154 1.24 -9.69 2.18
CA LEU A 154 0.13 -8.72 2.18
C LEU A 154 -0.07 -8.07 0.81
N GLN A 155 1.01 -7.99 0.02
CA GLN A 155 0.97 -7.44 -1.34
C GLN A 155 2.12 -8.02 -2.16
N ALA A 156 1.87 -8.26 -3.45
CA ALA A 156 2.92 -8.54 -4.41
C ALA A 156 2.92 -7.50 -5.52
N ASN A 157 4.10 -6.98 -5.84
CA ASN A 157 4.31 -6.11 -6.99
C ASN A 157 5.07 -6.90 -8.04
N ILE A 158 4.63 -6.83 -9.29
CA ILE A 158 5.27 -7.56 -10.38
C ILE A 158 5.76 -6.59 -11.43
N PHE A 159 7.04 -6.72 -11.76
CA PHE A 159 7.78 -5.86 -12.67
C PHE A 159 7.96 -6.58 -14.01
N TYR A 160 7.60 -5.90 -15.08
CA TYR A 160 7.65 -6.45 -16.43
C TYR A 160 8.38 -5.51 -17.38
N VAL A 161 9.32 -6.07 -18.14
CA VAL A 161 9.91 -5.37 -19.30
C VAL A 161 8.92 -5.39 -20.49
N ARG A 162 8.05 -6.40 -20.58
CA ARG A 162 6.96 -6.53 -21.57
C ARG A 162 5.71 -7.16 -20.93
N LYS A 163 4.50 -6.73 -21.34
CA LYS A 163 3.22 -7.18 -20.75
C LYS A 163 3.14 -8.72 -20.64
N PRO A 164 2.77 -9.29 -19.48
CA PRO A 164 2.61 -10.73 -19.30
C PRO A 164 1.47 -11.30 -20.15
N LYS A 165 1.54 -12.60 -20.46
CA LYS A 165 0.42 -13.35 -21.04
C LYS A 165 -0.74 -13.44 -20.01
N LYS A 166 -1.98 -13.57 -20.49
CA LYS A 166 -3.25 -13.45 -19.72
C LYS A 166 -3.45 -14.39 -18.51
N ASN A 167 -2.50 -15.26 -18.15
CA ASN A 167 -2.73 -16.38 -17.22
C ASN A 167 -1.77 -16.38 -16.01
N LEU A 168 -1.29 -15.22 -15.55
CA LEU A 168 -0.33 -15.14 -14.46
C LEU A 168 -0.90 -15.64 -13.11
N CYS A 169 -2.19 -15.40 -12.86
CA CYS A 169 -2.86 -15.81 -11.63
C CYS A 169 -4.17 -16.53 -11.96
N ARG A 170 -4.68 -17.29 -10.98
CA ARG A 170 -5.95 -18.01 -11.12
C ARG A 170 -7.08 -17.03 -11.44
N PRO A 171 -8.12 -17.43 -12.20
CA PRO A 171 -9.25 -16.55 -12.54
C PRO A 171 -9.98 -15.95 -11.32
N SER A 172 -9.84 -16.60 -10.16
CA SER A 172 -10.38 -16.17 -8.86
C SER A 172 -9.51 -15.13 -8.15
N CYS A 173 -8.35 -14.75 -8.70
CA CYS A 173 -7.46 -13.76 -8.12
C CYS A 173 -8.09 -12.36 -8.30
N PRO A 174 -8.50 -11.69 -7.21
CA PRO A 174 -9.28 -10.47 -7.30
C PRO A 174 -8.39 -9.30 -7.76
N THR A 175 -8.73 -8.79 -8.94
CA THR A 175 -8.23 -7.53 -9.53
C THR A 175 -6.73 -7.30 -9.52
N ALA A 176 -6.09 -7.75 -10.61
CA ALA A 176 -4.78 -7.26 -10.99
C ALA A 176 -4.90 -5.82 -11.55
N PHE A 177 -4.49 -4.80 -10.79
CA PHE A 177 -4.46 -3.41 -11.28
C PHE A 177 -3.12 -3.12 -11.97
N LEU A 178 -3.17 -2.66 -13.22
CA LEU A 178 -2.02 -2.07 -13.91
C LEU A 178 -1.95 -0.59 -13.56
N HIS A 179 -0.88 -0.16 -12.90
CA HIS A 179 -0.51 1.25 -12.84
C HIS A 179 0.99 1.39 -13.09
N ALA A 180 1.38 2.23 -14.06
CA ALA A 180 2.78 2.51 -14.41
C ALA A 180 3.66 1.28 -14.70
N GLY A 181 3.11 0.20 -15.26
CA GLY A 181 3.87 -1.01 -15.60
C GLY A 181 4.06 -2.02 -14.45
N LEU A 182 3.52 -1.74 -13.26
CA LEU A 182 3.44 -2.70 -12.17
C LEU A 182 2.08 -3.40 -12.17
N LEU A 183 2.09 -4.73 -12.04
CA LEU A 183 0.89 -5.50 -11.69
C LEU A 183 0.85 -5.68 -10.18
N PHE A 184 -0.22 -5.20 -9.55
CA PHE A 184 -0.47 -5.46 -8.13
C PHE A 184 -1.40 -6.67 -8.02
N LEU A 185 -0.94 -7.73 -7.35
CA LEU A 185 -1.85 -8.77 -6.88
C LEU A 185 -2.46 -8.31 -5.56
N ARG A 186 -3.79 -8.31 -5.51
CA ARG A 186 -4.58 -7.89 -4.35
C ARG A 186 -5.62 -8.96 -4.04
N MET A 187 -6.21 -8.84 -2.85
CA MET A 187 -7.47 -9.48 -2.49
C MET A 187 -8.68 -8.63 -2.92
#